data_AF-X1IZS6-F1
#
_entry.id   AF-X1IZS6-F1
#
_cell.length_a   1.000
_cell.length_b   1.000
_cell.length_c   1.000
_cell.angle_alpha   90.00
_cell.angle_beta   90.00
_cell.angle_gamma   90.00
#
_symmetry.space_group_name_H-M   'P 1'
#
loop_
_entity.id
_entity.type
_entity.pdbx_description
1 polymer ?
#
loop_
_entity_poly.entity_id
_entity_poly.type
_entity_poly.pdbx_seq_one_letter_code
_entity_poly.pdbx_strand_id
1 'polypeptide(L)'
;MFFGKRFSGYRGEAFSGLDLLVLSIIRSHEGISGYKISQVINRKFKPMWRASPGTIYPLLNRLNDKGFVETEEFIDKNNRKKKIYRIKGRIQA
;
A
#
# COMPACT_ATOMS: atom_id res chain seq x y z
N MET A 1 4.45 -24.36 -9.61
CA MET A 1 4.42 -22.90 -9.38
C MET A 1 3.00 -22.49 -9.04
N PHE A 2 2.70 -22.24 -7.76
CA PHE A 2 1.36 -21.84 -7.32
C PHE A 2 1.16 -20.35 -7.59
N PHE A 3 0.52 -20.03 -8.71
CA PHE A 3 0.06 -18.68 -9.02
C PHE A 3 -1.08 -18.36 -8.06
N GLY A 4 -0.74 -17.64 -6.98
CA GLY A 4 -1.68 -17.22 -5.95
C GLY A 4 -2.93 -16.64 -6.57
N LYS A 5 -4.08 -17.19 -6.17
CA LYS A 5 -5.42 -16.76 -6.53
C LYS A 5 -5.43 -15.26 -6.77
N ARG A 6 -5.57 -14.87 -8.04
CA ARG A 6 -5.88 -13.48 -8.38
C ARG A 6 -7.14 -13.15 -7.61
N PHE A 7 -7.02 -12.34 -6.56
CA PHE A 7 -8.17 -11.57 -6.08
C PHE A 7 -8.52 -10.66 -7.25
N SER A 8 -9.34 -11.20 -8.16
CA SER A 8 -9.98 -10.50 -9.26
C SER A 8 -10.89 -9.47 -8.60
N GLY A 9 -10.32 -8.32 -8.27
CA GLY A 9 -11.09 -7.15 -7.90
C GLY A 9 -12.02 -6.84 -9.06
N TYR A 10 -13.32 -6.94 -8.77
CA TYR A 10 -14.46 -6.29 -9.40
C TYR A 10 -14.13 -5.39 -10.61
N ARG A 11 -14.73 -5.71 -11.76
CA ARG A 11 -14.85 -4.80 -12.89
C ARG A 11 -15.58 -3.54 -12.41
N GLY A 12 -14.95 -2.38 -12.55
CA GLY A 12 -15.53 -1.07 -12.24
C GLY A 12 -15.13 -0.50 -10.88
N GLU A 13 -14.10 0.35 -10.88
CA GLU A 13 -13.90 1.56 -10.05
C GLU A 13 -14.19 1.62 -8.52
N ALA A 14 -14.53 0.52 -7.84
CA ALA A 14 -14.70 0.56 -6.38
C ALA A 14 -13.39 0.26 -5.64
N PHE A 15 -13.05 1.11 -4.66
CA PHE A 15 -11.98 0.81 -3.71
C PHE A 15 -12.38 -0.35 -2.80
N SER A 16 -11.48 -1.33 -2.64
CA SER A 16 -11.64 -2.37 -1.62
C SER A 16 -11.48 -1.77 -0.22
N GLY A 17 -12.02 -2.44 0.81
CA GLY A 17 -11.82 -2.01 2.20
C GLY A 17 -10.34 -1.93 2.59
N LEU A 18 -9.50 -2.80 2.02
CA LEU A 18 -8.05 -2.75 2.23
C LEU A 18 -7.41 -1.55 1.52
N ASP A 19 -7.95 -1.13 0.38
CA ASP A 19 -7.47 0.04 -0.37
C ASP A 19 -7.70 1.30 0.47
N LEU A 20 -8.92 1.47 0.98
CA LEU A 20 -9.28 2.59 1.84
C LEU A 20 -8.47 2.61 3.13
N LEU A 21 -8.24 1.43 3.73
CA LEU A 21 -7.41 1.32 4.92
C LEU A 21 -5.97 1.75 4.64
N VAL A 22 -5.36 1.27 3.55
CA VAL A 22 -3.99 1.61 3.17
C VAL A 22 -3.88 3.10 2.84
N LEU A 23 -4.80 3.65 2.06
CA LEU A 23 -4.84 5.08 1.74
C LEU A 23 -4.99 5.94 3.00
N SER A 24 -5.86 5.53 3.95
CA SER A 24 -6.02 6.22 5.22
C SER A 24 -4.72 6.23 6.03
N ILE A 25 -4.02 5.10 6.10
CA ILE A 25 -2.71 5.01 6.78
C ILE A 25 -1.68 5.93 6.12
N ILE A 26 -1.60 5.92 4.78
CA ILE A 26 -0.65 6.78 4.05
C ILE A 26 -1.00 8.26 4.29
N ARG A 27 -2.29 8.63 4.28
CA ARG A 27 -2.73 10.00 4.55
C ARG A 27 -2.37 10.51 5.94
N SER A 28 -2.32 9.62 6.93
CA SER A 28 -1.93 9.96 8.31
C SER A 28 -0.43 10.12 8.53
N HIS A 29 0.42 9.98 7.50
CA HIS A 29 1.87 10.07 7.62
C HIS A 29 2.47 10.94 6.48
N GLU A 30 3.50 11.73 6.77
CA GLU A 30 4.23 12.55 5.78
C GLU A 30 5.26 11.72 4.97
N GLY A 31 4.81 10.57 4.46
CA GLY A 31 5.67 9.57 3.81
C GLY A 31 5.87 8.34 4.69
N ILE A 32 5.50 7.18 4.17
CA ILE A 32 5.56 5.92 4.92
C ILE A 32 6.05 4.77 4.05
N SER A 33 6.85 3.87 4.61
CA SER A 33 7.32 2.68 3.88
C SER A 33 6.27 1.57 3.85
N GLY A 34 6.26 0.74 2.79
CA GLY A 34 5.35 -0.41 2.67
C GLY A 34 5.50 -1.43 3.81
N TYR A 35 6.71 -1.57 4.36
CA TYR A 35 6.96 -2.34 5.57
C TYR A 35 6.22 -1.77 6.77
N LYS A 36 6.32 -0.45 7.01
CA LYS A 36 5.65 0.20 8.14
C LYS A 36 4.12 0.14 8.01
N ILE A 37 3.58 0.31 6.79
CA ILE A 37 2.15 0.08 6.51
C ILE A 37 1.74 -1.33 6.96
N SER A 38 2.50 -2.35 6.53
CA SER A 38 2.25 -3.76 6.91
C SER A 38 2.28 -3.94 8.43
N GLN A 39 3.22 -3.32 9.13
CA GLN A 39 3.30 -3.38 10.59
C GLN A 39 2.09 -2.73 11.27
N VAL A 40 1.66 -1.55 10.80
CA VAL A 40 0.51 -0.83 11.36
C VAL A 40 -0.76 -1.67 11.21
N ILE A 41 -0.98 -2.27 10.04
CA ILE A 41 -2.15 -3.12 9.82
C ILE A 41 -2.06 -4.39 10.68
N ASN A 42 -0.91 -5.07 10.70
CA ASN A 42 -0.71 -6.27 11.51
C ASN A 42 -0.91 -6.04 13.01
N ARG A 43 -0.56 -4.86 13.53
CA ARG A 43 -0.80 -4.52 14.94
C ARG A 43 -2.29 -4.39 15.26
N LYS A 44 -3.10 -3.91 14.30
CA LYS A 44 -4.52 -3.65 14.49
C LYS A 44 -5.42 -4.87 14.26
N PHE A 45 -5.00 -5.80 13.39
CA PHE A 45 -5.85 -6.91 12.93
C PHE A 45 -5.37 -8.31 13.36
N LYS A 46 -4.24 -8.42 14.06
CA LYS A 46 -3.83 -9.70 14.65
C LYS A 46 -4.73 -10.09 15.84
N PRO A 47 -5.01 -11.39 16.04
CA PRO A 47 -4.51 -12.53 15.25
C PRO A 47 -5.34 -12.86 14.00
N MET A 48 -6.51 -12.22 13.82
CA MET A 48 -7.49 -12.60 12.80
C MET A 48 -6.98 -12.48 11.37
N TRP A 49 -6.13 -11.48 11.09
CA TRP A 49 -5.60 -11.27 9.75
C TRP A 49 -4.17 -10.70 9.76
N ARG A 50 -3.40 -11.03 8.71
CA ARG A 50 -2.04 -10.55 8.50
C ARG A 50 -1.84 -9.96 7.10
N ALA A 51 -1.42 -8.70 7.05
CA ALA A 51 -0.88 -8.05 5.87
C ALA A 51 0.41 -8.74 5.44
N SER A 52 0.31 -9.58 4.40
CA SER A 52 1.46 -10.25 3.78
C SER A 52 2.16 -9.33 2.78
N PRO A 53 3.47 -9.49 2.54
CA PRO A 53 4.17 -8.76 1.47
C PRO A 53 3.52 -8.95 0.09
N GLY A 54 3.05 -10.17 -0.21
CA GLY A 54 2.37 -10.51 -1.46
C GLY A 54 0.98 -9.88 -1.61
N THR A 55 0.45 -9.26 -0.57
CA THR A 55 -0.79 -8.48 -0.61
C THR A 55 -0.50 -6.99 -0.66
N ILE A 56 0.39 -6.52 0.21
CA ILE A 56 0.64 -5.08 0.40
C ILE A 56 1.37 -4.46 -0.78
N TYR A 57 2.44 -5.08 -1.28
CA TYR A 57 3.23 -4.45 -2.35
C TYR A 57 2.49 -4.40 -3.69
N PRO A 58 1.79 -5.48 -4.14
CA PRO A 58 0.96 -5.38 -5.33
C PRO A 58 -0.17 -4.35 -5.20
N LEU A 59 -0.76 -4.22 -4.01
CA LEU A 59 -1.77 -3.20 -3.73
C LEU A 59 -1.19 -1.78 -3.84
N LEU A 60 -0.02 -1.52 -3.24
CA LEU A 60 0.64 -0.22 -3.30
C LEU A 60 0.99 0.15 -4.75
N ASN A 61 1.54 -0.79 -5.52
CA ASN A 61 1.80 -0.59 -6.95
C ASN A 61 0.51 -0.21 -7.68
N ARG A 62 -0.57 -0.96 -7.47
CA ARG A 62 -1.86 -0.67 -8.09
C ARG A 62 -2.41 0.72 -7.71
N LEU A 63 -2.26 1.14 -6.46
CA LEU A 63 -2.68 2.49 -6.02
C LEU A 63 -1.82 3.58 -6.66
N ASN A 64 -0.53 3.32 -6.86
CA ASN A 64 0.39 4.24 -7.52
C ASN A 64 0.07 4.36 -9.01
N ASP A 65 -0.16 3.23 -9.68
CA ASP A 65 -0.53 3.16 -11.11
C ASP A 65 -1.86 3.89 -11.38
N LYS A 66 -2.80 3.84 -10.42
CA LYS A 66 -4.05 4.61 -10.46
C LYS A 66 -3.90 6.09 -10.07
N GLY A 67 -2.71 6.52 -9.68
CA GLY A 67 -2.44 7.91 -9.31
C GLY A 67 -2.99 8.36 -7.95
N PHE A 68 -3.38 7.45 -7.06
CA PHE A 68 -3.83 7.81 -5.71
C PHE A 68 -2.68 8.04 -4.74
N VAL A 69 -1.54 7.40 -5.01
CA VAL A 69 -0.32 7.57 -4.23
C VAL A 69 0.83 7.88 -5.16
N GLU A 70 1.81 8.58 -4.64
CA GLU A 70 3.11 8.78 -5.27
C GLU A 70 4.19 8.04 -4.46
N THR A 71 5.25 7.63 -5.14
CA THR A 71 6.34 6.88 -4.54
C THR A 71 7.64 7.62 -4.76
N GLU A 72 8.40 7.85 -3.69
CA GLU A 72 9.77 8.34 -3.76
C GLU A 72 10.75 7.25 -3.34
N GLU A 73 11.83 7.14 -4.10
CA GLU A 73 12.94 6.24 -3.81
C GLU A 73 14.14 7.02 -3.28
N PHE A 74 14.70 6.55 -2.16
CA PHE A 74 15.95 7.09 -1.63
C PHE A 74 16.88 5.96 -1.17
N ILE A 75 18.17 6.27 -1.15
CA ILE A 75 19.19 5.41 -0.58
C ILE A 75 19.36 5.80 0.88
N ASP A 76 19.21 4.84 1.79
CA ASP A 76 19.45 5.10 3.21
C ASP A 76 20.95 5.12 3.56
N LYS A 77 21.26 5.45 4.81
CA LYS A 77 22.64 5.50 5.33
C LYS A 77 23.42 4.18 5.18
N ASN A 78 22.71 3.06 4.98
CA ASN A 78 23.30 1.73 4.83
C ASN A 78 23.33 1.27 3.36
N ASN A 79 23.22 2.21 2.41
CA ASN A 79 23.19 1.96 0.97
C ASN A 79 22.02 1.05 0.52
N ARG A 80 20.88 1.08 1.24
CA ARG A 80 19.69 0.30 0.89
C ARG A 80 18.65 1.19 0.23
N LYS A 81 18.15 0.77 -0.93
CA LYS A 81 17.03 1.41 -1.61
C LYS A 81 15.76 1.26 -0.78
N LYS A 82 15.11 2.37 -0.44
CA LYS A 82 13.83 2.42 0.25
C LYS A 82 12.81 3.19 -0.58
N LYS A 83 11.59 2.68 -0.61
CA LYS A 83 10.40 3.34 -1.17
C LYS A 83 9.56 3.91 -0.04
N ILE A 84 9.19 5.18 -0.15
CA ILE A 84 8.17 5.81 0.70
C ILE A 84 6.98 6.22 -0.18
N TYR A 85 5.79 6.09 0.40
CA TYR A 85 4.53 6.35 -0.26
C TYR A 85 3.88 7.58 0.37
N ARG A 86 3.32 8.45 -0.46
CA ARG A 86 2.55 9.64 -0.08
C ARG A 86 1.23 9.67 -0.84
N ILE A 87 0.20 10.31 -0.27
CA ILE A 87 -1.04 10.56 -1.01
C ILE A 87 -0.75 11.60 -2.09
N LYS A 88 -1.12 11.31 -3.33
CA LYS A 88 -1.03 12.29 -4.41
C LYS A 88 -2.12 13.36 -4.16
N GLY A 89 -1.70 14.61 -4.07
CA GLY A 89 -2.58 15.74 -3.71
C GLY A 89 -3.83 15.83 -4.59
N ARG A 90 -4.99 15.93 -3.91
CA ARG A 90 -6.37 16.16 -4.38
C ARG A 90 -6.72 15.52 -5.73
N ILE A 91 -7.48 14.42 -5.64
CA ILE A 91 -8.24 13.82 -6.74
C ILE A 91 -9.00 14.96 -7.45
N GLN A 92 -8.56 15.35 -8.64
CA GLN A 92 -9.33 16.25 -9.49
C GLN A 92 -10.53 15.43 -9.96
N ALA A 93 -11.70 15.80 -9.45
CA ALA A 93 -12.99 15.36 -9.97
C ALA A 93 -13.28 16.08 -11.29
#